data_AF-A0A517VQ69-F1
#
_entry.id   AF-A0A517VQ69-F1
#
_cell.length_a   1.000
_cell.length_b   1.000
_cell.length_c   1.000
_cell.angle_alpha   90.00
_cell.angle_beta   90.00
_cell.angle_gamma   90.00
#
_symmetry.space_group_name_H-M   'P 1'
#
loop_
_entity.id
_entity.type
_entity.pdbx_description
1 polymer ?
#
loop_
_entity_poly.entity_id
_entity_poly.type
_entity_poly.pdbx_seq_one_letter_code
_entity_poly.pdbx_strand_id
1 'polypeptide(L)'
;MTESHNKIELKNPVVAAILAFLIPGAGHFYQGRTFKAAIYCFCILSTFFCGMALGDWKTVYYQSEPGKRNLGYFAQVGVGLPALPALIQTSRYNKVVSPIRLGQNDFDANYFDSHPYHQEMPLEAPFKGTLLDRTDDGKNISGQLEGSIKLKTVPGEFGTEITGVFEGTLDNKPISALNLSDPVGIGLPLGGNQRRVLECAVVREVNGRRTDTGHIEGTIPRPFLNWFEMPLSNQELDDINKKLGKRYEFAVVFTWIAGLLNLLVIWDAFEGPAYGRGDEEEPASKDKEQANSKS
;
A
#
# COMPACT_ATOMS: atom_id res chain seq x y z
N MET A 1 -60.69 -5.74 -5.95
CA MET A 1 -59.69 -6.76 -5.58
C MET A 1 -58.50 -6.60 -6.49
N THR A 2 -57.39 -6.07 -5.99
CA THR A 2 -56.01 -6.29 -6.49
C THR A 2 -55.05 -5.49 -5.60
N GLU A 3 -54.80 -5.99 -4.38
CA GLU A 3 -53.58 -5.60 -3.65
C GLU A 3 -52.44 -6.47 -4.20
N SER A 4 -51.77 -5.99 -5.26
CA SER A 4 -50.49 -6.57 -5.67
C SER A 4 -49.40 -6.02 -4.77
N HIS A 5 -49.30 -6.56 -3.55
CA HIS A 5 -48.13 -6.36 -2.71
C HIS A 5 -46.93 -6.98 -3.42
N ASN A 6 -46.14 -6.14 -4.10
CA ASN A 6 -44.85 -6.52 -4.68
C ASN A 6 -43.84 -6.72 -3.53
N LYS A 7 -44.03 -7.78 -2.74
CA LYS A 7 -43.07 -8.21 -1.71
C LYS A 7 -41.87 -8.78 -2.45
N ILE A 8 -40.79 -8.01 -2.50
CA ILE A 8 -39.49 -8.50 -2.96
C ILE A 8 -39.15 -9.72 -2.09
N GLU A 9 -39.04 -10.90 -2.71
CA GLU A 9 -38.62 -12.12 -2.01
C GLU A 9 -37.15 -11.97 -1.59
N LEU A 10 -36.94 -11.79 -0.28
CA LEU A 10 -35.61 -11.68 0.28
C LEU A 10 -34.94 -13.05 0.25
N LYS A 11 -33.77 -13.11 -0.41
CA LYS A 11 -32.89 -14.27 -0.37
C LYS A 11 -32.27 -14.44 1.03
N ASN A 12 -31.44 -15.48 1.20
CA ASN A 12 -30.83 -15.81 2.48
C ASN A 12 -30.11 -14.58 3.13
N PRO A 13 -30.55 -14.13 4.32
CA PRO A 13 -30.03 -12.93 4.96
C PRO A 13 -28.58 -13.07 5.43
N VAL A 14 -28.16 -14.27 5.84
CA VAL A 14 -26.78 -14.54 6.25
C VAL A 14 -25.83 -14.38 5.06
N VAL A 15 -26.22 -14.91 3.90
CA VAL A 15 -25.43 -14.77 2.67
C VAL A 15 -25.36 -13.30 2.25
N ALA A 16 -26.46 -12.55 2.36
CA ALA A 16 -26.46 -11.12 2.08
C ALA A 16 -25.51 -10.34 3.01
N ALA A 17 -25.50 -10.65 4.31
CA ALA A 17 -24.60 -10.02 5.28
C ALA A 17 -23.12 -10.32 4.97
N ILE A 18 -22.78 -11.58 4.66
CA ILE A 18 -21.41 -11.96 4.29
C ILE A 18 -20.97 -11.24 3.01
N LEU A 19 -21.83 -11.17 2.00
CA LEU A 19 -21.52 -10.47 0.76
C LEU A 19 -21.34 -8.96 0.98
N ALA A 20 -22.21 -8.33 1.77
CA ALA A 20 -22.10 -6.92 2.15
C ALA A 20 -20.82 -6.64 2.97
N PHE A 21 -20.38 -7.60 3.79
CA PHE A 21 -19.12 -7.49 4.50
C PHE A 21 -17.93 -7.56 3.56
N LEU A 22 -17.92 -8.49 2.60
CA LEU A 22 -16.78 -8.63 1.67
C LEU A 22 -16.67 -7.45 0.71
N ILE A 23 -17.79 -7.02 0.14
CA ILE A 23 -17.85 -5.91 -0.83
C ILE A 23 -19.03 -5.02 -0.44
N PRO A 24 -18.80 -3.74 -0.12
CA PRO A 24 -19.86 -2.80 0.20
C PRO A 24 -20.96 -2.80 -0.87
N GLY A 25 -22.21 -3.03 -0.45
CA GLY A 25 -23.39 -3.08 -1.34
C GLY A 25 -23.65 -4.42 -2.04
N ALA A 26 -22.75 -5.41 -1.99
CA ALA A 26 -22.95 -6.69 -2.69
C ALA A 26 -24.09 -7.53 -2.08
N GLY A 27 -24.35 -7.43 -0.76
CA GLY A 27 -25.50 -8.06 -0.11
C GLY A 27 -26.84 -7.56 -0.65
N HIS A 28 -26.95 -6.24 -0.85
CA HIS A 28 -28.13 -5.60 -1.44
C HIS A 28 -28.33 -6.00 -2.90
N PHE A 29 -27.23 -6.10 -3.65
CA PHE A 29 -27.26 -6.59 -5.02
C PHE A 29 -27.78 -8.03 -5.08
N TYR A 30 -27.28 -8.90 -4.19
CA TYR A 30 -27.75 -10.28 -4.07
C TYR A 30 -29.26 -10.37 -3.81
N GLN A 31 -29.81 -9.49 -2.96
CA GLN A 31 -31.24 -9.40 -2.65
C GLN A 31 -32.07 -8.66 -3.73
N GLY A 32 -31.47 -8.27 -4.87
CA GLY A 32 -32.17 -7.56 -5.94
C GLY A 32 -32.36 -6.05 -5.70
N ARG A 33 -31.79 -5.50 -4.62
CA ARG A 33 -31.88 -4.08 -4.24
C ARG A 33 -30.76 -3.26 -4.91
N THR A 34 -30.79 -3.14 -6.23
CA THR A 34 -29.69 -2.59 -7.05
C THR A 34 -29.38 -1.11 -6.77
N PHE A 35 -30.39 -0.27 -6.54
CA PHE A 35 -30.17 1.15 -6.21
C PHE A 35 -29.41 1.34 -4.90
N LYS A 36 -29.83 0.62 -3.85
CA LYS A 36 -29.12 0.61 -2.55
C LYS A 36 -27.69 0.09 -2.71
N ALA A 37 -27.53 -1.01 -3.45
CA ALA A 37 -26.22 -1.60 -3.72
C ALA A 37 -25.27 -0.58 -4.36
N ALA A 38 -25.72 0.16 -5.37
CA ALA A 38 -24.92 1.17 -6.05
C ALA A 38 -24.52 2.31 -5.09
N ILE A 39 -25.48 2.89 -4.35
CA ILE A 39 -25.19 3.98 -3.40
C ILE A 39 -24.18 3.53 -2.35
N TYR A 40 -24.40 2.38 -1.71
CA TYR A 40 -23.50 1.90 -0.67
C TYR A 40 -22.11 1.58 -1.22
N CYS A 41 -22.02 0.92 -2.37
CA CYS A 41 -20.76 0.63 -3.04
C CYS A 41 -19.96 1.91 -3.33
N PHE A 42 -20.57 2.86 -4.06
CA PHE A 42 -19.88 4.08 -4.46
C PHE A 42 -19.55 4.98 -3.28
N CYS A 43 -20.47 5.20 -2.34
CA CYS A 43 -20.20 6.06 -1.19
C CYS A 43 -19.10 5.46 -0.30
N ILE A 44 -19.19 4.19 0.09
CA ILE A 44 -18.23 3.59 1.01
C ILE A 44 -16.86 3.45 0.36
N LEU A 45 -16.78 2.90 -0.85
CA LEU A 45 -15.49 2.71 -1.51
C LEU A 45 -14.84 4.05 -1.87
N SER A 46 -15.61 5.05 -2.33
CA SER A 46 -15.02 6.37 -2.63
C SER A 46 -14.53 7.05 -1.36
N THR A 47 -15.28 7.00 -0.25
CA THR A 47 -14.81 7.54 1.04
C THR A 47 -13.56 6.82 1.53
N PHE A 48 -13.53 5.49 1.43
CA PHE A 48 -12.37 4.68 1.81
C PHE A 48 -11.12 5.02 0.99
N PHE A 49 -11.23 4.97 -0.34
CA PHE A 49 -10.09 5.24 -1.22
C PHE A 49 -9.67 6.71 -1.20
N CYS A 50 -10.60 7.64 -0.97
CA CYS A 50 -10.26 9.05 -0.70
C CYS A 50 -9.44 9.16 0.59
N GLY A 51 -9.83 8.47 1.66
CA GLY A 51 -9.05 8.37 2.90
C GLY A 51 -7.65 7.77 2.67
N MET A 52 -7.56 6.66 1.92
CA MET A 52 -6.27 6.06 1.55
C MET A 52 -5.38 7.05 0.78
N ALA A 53 -5.94 7.74 -0.23
CA ALA A 53 -5.20 8.69 -1.04
C ALA A 53 -4.73 9.92 -0.23
N LEU A 54 -5.57 10.45 0.66
CA LEU A 54 -5.24 11.59 1.52
C LEU A 54 -4.09 11.28 2.48
N GLY A 55 -3.96 10.02 2.91
CA GLY A 55 -2.90 9.58 3.82
C GLY A 55 -1.78 8.79 3.12
N ASP A 56 -1.51 9.08 1.84
CA ASP A 56 -0.39 8.52 1.07
C ASP A 56 -0.36 6.98 1.06
N TRP A 57 -1.56 6.37 1.07
CA TRP A 57 -1.81 4.91 1.11
C TRP A 57 -1.30 4.19 2.37
N LYS A 58 -1.12 4.93 3.47
CA LYS A 58 -0.54 4.43 4.73
C LYS A 58 -1.50 4.53 5.92
N THR A 59 -2.79 4.75 5.68
CA THR A 59 -3.80 4.93 6.74
C THR A 59 -4.35 3.62 7.28
N VAL A 60 -4.35 2.56 6.48
CA VAL A 60 -4.91 1.25 6.83
C VAL A 60 -3.78 0.26 6.96
N TYR A 61 -3.53 -0.16 8.20
CA TYR A 61 -2.59 -1.23 8.54
C TYR A 61 -2.93 -1.75 9.93
N TYR A 62 -2.57 -2.99 10.21
CA TYR A 62 -2.79 -3.60 11.52
C TYR A 62 -1.47 -3.77 12.27
N GLN A 63 -1.44 -3.37 13.54
CA GLN A 63 -0.31 -3.61 14.44
C GLN A 63 -0.82 -3.90 15.84
N SER A 64 -0.35 -5.01 16.42
CA SER A 64 -0.82 -5.52 17.72
C SER A 64 0.29 -5.57 18.78
N GLU A 65 1.48 -5.10 18.42
CA GLU A 65 2.65 -5.13 19.28
C GLU A 65 2.43 -4.31 20.56
N PRO A 66 2.93 -4.78 21.71
CA PRO A 66 2.89 -4.01 22.95
C PRO A 66 3.51 -2.61 22.74
N GLY A 67 2.75 -1.55 23.03
CA GLY A 67 3.18 -0.15 22.86
C GLY A 67 2.93 0.47 21.47
N LYS A 68 2.58 -0.33 20.44
CA LYS A 68 2.30 0.16 19.07
C LYS A 68 0.97 -0.34 18.52
N ARG A 69 -0.04 -0.46 19.39
CA ARG A 69 -1.35 -1.00 19.00
C ARG A 69 -2.15 0.04 18.22
N ASN A 70 -2.48 -0.28 16.97
CA ASN A 70 -3.41 0.52 16.17
C ASN A 70 -4.83 -0.07 16.29
N LEU A 71 -5.57 0.37 17.31
CA LEU A 71 -6.97 -0.06 17.51
C LEU A 71 -7.93 0.51 16.46
N GLY A 72 -7.55 1.60 15.77
CA GLY A 72 -8.36 2.22 14.72
C GLY A 72 -8.65 1.27 13.56
N TYR A 73 -7.78 0.28 13.34
CA TYR A 73 -7.98 -0.74 12.30
C TYR A 73 -9.30 -1.52 12.45
N PHE A 74 -9.82 -1.71 13.68
CA PHE A 74 -11.10 -2.40 13.89
C PHE A 74 -12.29 -1.64 13.31
N ALA A 75 -12.21 -0.32 13.15
CA ALA A 75 -13.20 0.42 12.39
C ALA A 75 -13.03 0.18 10.89
N GLN A 76 -11.78 0.14 10.40
CA GLN A 76 -11.44 0.03 8.97
C GLN A 76 -11.76 -1.35 8.39
N VAL A 77 -11.55 -2.43 9.15
CA VAL A 77 -11.83 -3.81 8.71
C VAL A 77 -13.30 -4.01 8.31
N GLY A 78 -14.20 -3.16 8.82
CA GLY A 78 -15.61 -3.13 8.42
C GLY A 78 -15.82 -2.89 6.93
N VAL A 79 -14.88 -2.27 6.20
CA VAL A 79 -14.96 -2.05 4.74
C VAL A 79 -14.86 -3.37 3.96
N GLY A 80 -14.33 -4.43 4.57
CA GLY A 80 -14.23 -5.75 3.94
C GLY A 80 -12.94 -5.98 3.19
N LEU A 81 -13.05 -6.60 2.01
CA LEU A 81 -11.93 -6.99 1.17
C LEU A 81 -10.88 -5.90 0.95
N PRO A 82 -11.23 -4.61 0.79
CA PRO A 82 -10.22 -3.57 0.63
C PRO A 82 -9.26 -3.43 1.82
N ALA A 83 -9.72 -3.67 3.06
CA ALA A 83 -8.95 -3.46 4.28
C ALA A 83 -8.38 -4.76 4.89
N LEU A 84 -8.82 -5.93 4.41
CA LEU A 84 -8.36 -7.24 4.91
C LEU A 84 -6.89 -7.58 4.63
N PRO A 85 -6.25 -7.15 3.51
CA PRO A 85 -4.85 -7.43 3.25
C PRO A 85 -3.94 -7.04 4.42
N ALA A 86 -4.23 -5.94 5.12
CA ALA A 86 -3.53 -5.51 6.32
C ALA A 86 -3.24 -6.63 7.34
N LEU A 87 -4.21 -7.52 7.61
CA LEU A 87 -4.02 -8.63 8.56
C LEU A 87 -2.95 -9.63 8.08
N ILE A 88 -2.95 -9.93 6.79
CA ILE A 88 -1.97 -10.81 6.16
C ILE A 88 -0.59 -10.14 6.15
N GLN A 89 -0.56 -8.84 5.84
CA GLN A 89 0.66 -8.04 5.79
C GLN A 89 1.34 -7.98 7.16
N THR A 90 0.59 -7.81 8.25
CA THR A 90 1.16 -7.84 9.61
C THR A 90 1.84 -9.18 9.91
N SER A 91 1.23 -10.31 9.49
CA SER A 91 1.86 -11.62 9.67
C SER A 91 3.16 -11.74 8.86
N ARG A 92 3.17 -11.26 7.61
CA ARG A 92 4.37 -11.26 6.76
C ARG A 92 5.47 -10.38 7.34
N TYR A 93 5.13 -9.17 7.78
CA TYR A 93 6.05 -8.23 8.41
C TYR A 93 6.67 -8.81 9.68
N ASN A 94 5.86 -9.39 10.56
CA ASN A 94 6.34 -9.99 11.80
C ASN A 94 7.28 -11.16 11.54
N LYS A 95 7.04 -12.01 10.54
CA LYS A 95 7.99 -13.09 10.20
C LYS A 95 9.38 -12.58 9.81
N VAL A 96 9.45 -11.43 9.14
CA VAL A 96 10.71 -10.81 8.73
C VAL A 96 11.38 -10.08 9.90
N VAL A 97 10.61 -9.36 10.72
CA VAL A 97 11.15 -8.49 11.78
C VAL A 97 11.36 -9.23 13.11
N SER A 98 10.58 -10.26 13.43
CA SER A 98 10.74 -11.05 14.68
C SER A 98 12.13 -11.64 14.90
N PRO A 99 12.84 -12.24 13.91
CA PRO A 99 14.21 -12.70 14.12
C PRO A 99 15.19 -11.55 14.37
N ILE A 100 14.93 -10.37 13.80
CA ILE A 100 15.75 -9.14 13.99
C ILE A 100 15.58 -8.57 15.41
N ARG A 101 14.38 -8.67 15.99
CA ARG A 101 14.08 -8.19 17.36
C ARG A 101 14.83 -8.90 18.49
N LEU A 102 15.35 -10.11 18.27
CA LEU A 102 16.12 -10.83 19.28
C LEU A 102 17.56 -10.29 19.43
N GLY A 103 18.00 -9.36 18.57
CA GLY A 103 19.38 -8.92 18.48
C GLY A 103 19.75 -7.63 19.23
N GLN A 104 18.94 -6.57 19.24
CA GLN A 104 19.40 -5.25 19.71
C GLN A 104 18.25 -4.29 20.06
N ASN A 105 18.50 -3.45 21.07
CA ASN A 105 17.56 -2.46 21.64
C ASN A 105 17.40 -1.17 20.81
N ASP A 106 18.11 -1.00 19.70
CA ASP A 106 18.03 0.22 18.88
C ASP A 106 17.75 -0.15 17.42
N PHE A 107 16.48 -0.09 17.03
CA PHE A 107 16.03 -0.34 15.65
C PHE A 107 16.46 0.74 14.66
N ASP A 108 16.95 1.88 15.14
CA ASP A 108 17.07 3.09 14.33
C ASP A 108 18.52 3.50 14.01
N ALA A 109 19.53 2.93 14.67
CA ALA A 109 20.94 3.34 14.49
C ALA A 109 21.76 2.46 13.52
N ASN A 110 21.38 1.18 13.36
CA ASN A 110 22.22 0.19 12.66
C ASN A 110 21.58 -0.35 11.37
N TYR A 111 20.76 0.46 10.68
CA TYR A 111 20.11 0.08 9.41
C TYR A 111 21.09 -0.45 8.36
N PHE A 112 22.35 0.03 8.44
CA PHE A 112 23.45 -0.31 7.55
C PHE A 112 24.41 -1.36 8.13
N ASP A 113 24.45 -1.52 9.47
CA ASP A 113 25.50 -2.27 10.18
C ASP A 113 25.12 -3.71 10.53
N SER A 114 23.89 -4.14 10.22
CA SER A 114 23.47 -5.51 10.51
C SER A 114 22.36 -5.96 9.57
N HIS A 115 22.50 -7.18 9.04
CA HIS A 115 21.43 -8.11 8.58
C HIS A 115 21.51 -8.59 7.09
N PRO A 116 21.04 -9.83 6.80
CA PRO A 116 21.57 -10.76 5.79
C PRO A 116 20.86 -10.67 4.41
N TYR A 117 20.95 -9.53 3.73
CA TYR A 117 20.24 -9.35 2.46
C TYR A 117 20.92 -9.97 1.22
N HIS A 118 21.96 -10.78 1.43
CA HIS A 118 22.53 -11.63 0.38
C HIS A 118 21.47 -12.57 -0.27
N GLN A 119 20.33 -12.82 0.39
CA GLN A 119 19.28 -13.70 -0.11
C GLN A 119 18.38 -13.10 -1.20
N GLU A 120 18.38 -11.78 -1.41
CA GLU A 120 17.54 -11.12 -2.44
C GLU A 120 18.25 -10.94 -3.79
N MET A 121 19.40 -11.59 -3.96
CA MET A 121 20.23 -11.46 -5.14
C MET A 121 19.89 -12.55 -6.17
N PRO A 122 19.88 -12.25 -7.48
CA PRO A 122 20.21 -10.96 -8.10
C PRO A 122 19.08 -9.92 -7.96
N LEU A 123 19.46 -8.66 -7.77
CA LEU A 123 18.55 -7.52 -7.66
C LEU A 123 18.70 -6.61 -8.88
N GLU A 124 17.63 -6.44 -9.64
CA GLU A 124 17.54 -5.46 -10.72
C GLU A 124 16.36 -4.53 -10.48
N ALA A 125 16.62 -3.23 -10.37
CA ALA A 125 15.59 -2.25 -10.05
C ALA A 125 15.91 -0.85 -10.58
N PRO A 126 14.90 0.00 -10.85
CA PRO A 126 15.13 1.40 -11.14
C PRO A 126 15.58 2.12 -9.87
N PHE A 127 16.69 2.84 -9.98
CA PHE A 127 17.31 3.59 -8.89
C PHE A 127 17.14 5.09 -9.11
N LYS A 128 16.81 5.78 -8.03
CA LYS A 128 16.80 7.24 -7.96
C LYS A 128 17.50 7.67 -6.69
N GLY A 129 18.51 8.51 -6.80
CA GLY A 129 19.34 8.88 -5.67
C GLY A 129 20.34 9.98 -5.99
N THR A 130 21.41 10.01 -5.22
CA THR A 130 22.52 10.94 -5.36
C THR A 130 23.84 10.18 -5.44
N LEU A 131 24.75 10.71 -6.24
CA LEU A 131 26.14 10.30 -6.28
C LEU A 131 26.95 11.22 -5.39
N LEU A 132 27.84 10.65 -4.58
CA LEU A 132 28.93 11.34 -3.91
C LEU A 132 30.21 10.57 -4.20
N ASP A 133 30.93 10.97 -5.25
CA ASP A 133 32.12 10.27 -5.75
C ASP A 133 33.31 11.20 -5.92
N ARG A 134 34.51 10.62 -5.90
CA ARG A 134 35.76 11.32 -6.17
C ARG A 134 36.42 10.71 -7.40
N THR A 135 36.62 11.51 -8.44
CA THR A 135 37.32 11.03 -9.65
C THR A 135 38.77 10.69 -9.37
N ASP A 136 39.36 9.93 -10.28
CA ASP A 136 40.80 9.63 -10.32
C ASP A 136 41.66 10.90 -10.38
N ASP A 137 41.14 11.98 -10.98
CA ASP A 137 41.75 13.33 -11.00
C ASP A 137 41.64 14.08 -9.66
N GLY A 138 41.06 13.45 -8.63
CA GLY A 138 40.86 14.03 -7.31
C GLY A 138 39.74 15.05 -7.21
N LYS A 139 38.92 15.23 -8.25
CA LYS A 139 37.76 16.14 -8.25
C LYS A 139 36.53 15.43 -7.69
N ASN A 140 35.77 16.14 -6.86
CA ASN A 140 34.50 15.63 -6.35
C ASN A 140 33.43 15.75 -7.43
N ILE A 141 32.66 14.69 -7.62
CA ILE A 141 31.47 14.62 -8.46
C ILE A 141 30.29 14.37 -7.54
N SER A 142 29.28 15.21 -7.65
CA SER A 142 28.01 15.00 -6.99
C SER A 142 26.88 15.43 -7.89
N GLY A 143 25.73 14.79 -7.73
CA GLY A 143 24.54 15.07 -8.54
C GLY A 143 23.46 14.02 -8.36
N GLN A 144 22.34 14.23 -9.04
CA GLN A 144 21.20 13.32 -8.99
C GLN A 144 21.39 12.18 -9.97
N LEU A 145 21.27 10.95 -9.48
CA LEU A 145 21.29 9.73 -10.26
C LEU A 145 19.86 9.27 -10.57
N GLU A 146 19.60 9.03 -11.84
CA GLU A 146 18.40 8.33 -12.30
C GLU A 146 18.78 7.22 -13.29
N GLY A 147 18.40 5.99 -13.00
CA GLY A 147 18.80 4.87 -13.83
C GLY A 147 18.32 3.52 -13.33
N SER A 148 19.09 2.49 -13.65
CA SER A 148 18.88 1.12 -13.19
C SER A 148 20.10 0.63 -12.43
N ILE A 149 19.86 -0.16 -11.39
CA ILE A 149 20.90 -0.83 -10.63
C ILE A 149 20.75 -2.35 -10.78
N LYS A 150 21.87 -3.03 -10.98
CA LYS A 150 21.98 -4.49 -11.06
C LYS A 150 23.00 -4.97 -10.04
N LEU A 151 22.55 -5.64 -8.98
CA LEU A 151 23.39 -6.22 -7.94
C LEU A 151 23.33 -7.75 -7.99
N LYS A 152 24.46 -8.40 -7.72
CA LYS A 152 24.61 -9.85 -7.64
C LYS A 152 25.60 -10.24 -6.56
N THR A 153 25.47 -11.45 -6.06
CA THR A 153 26.43 -12.05 -5.13
C THR A 153 27.55 -12.75 -5.89
N VAL A 154 28.79 -12.53 -5.46
CA VAL A 154 30.00 -13.15 -6.01
C VAL A 154 30.83 -13.68 -4.83
N PRO A 155 31.44 -14.87 -4.93
CA PRO A 155 32.37 -15.34 -3.91
C PRO A 155 33.62 -14.46 -3.88
N GLY A 156 33.86 -13.81 -2.74
CA GLY A 156 35.03 -12.98 -2.43
C GLY A 156 36.00 -13.66 -1.48
N GLU A 157 37.09 -12.98 -1.12
CA GLU A 157 38.14 -13.54 -0.25
C GLU A 157 37.65 -13.79 1.18
N PHE A 158 36.69 -13.00 1.66
CA PHE A 158 36.20 -13.03 3.05
C PHE A 158 34.74 -13.50 3.17
N GLY A 159 34.16 -14.07 2.11
CA GLY A 159 32.79 -14.56 2.11
C GLY A 159 32.05 -14.25 0.82
N THR A 160 30.73 -14.10 0.90
CA THR A 160 29.94 -13.67 -0.26
C THR A 160 29.95 -12.15 -0.31
N GLU A 161 30.50 -11.58 -1.39
CA GLU A 161 30.50 -10.14 -1.63
C GLU A 161 29.34 -9.76 -2.57
N ILE A 162 28.78 -8.57 -2.39
CA ILE A 162 27.82 -7.98 -3.32
C ILE A 162 28.59 -7.12 -4.29
N THR A 163 28.37 -7.35 -5.58
CA THR A 163 28.91 -6.53 -6.66
C THR A 163 27.81 -6.17 -7.63
N GLY A 164 27.96 -5.03 -8.29
CA GLY A 164 26.94 -4.58 -9.22
C GLY A 164 27.37 -3.43 -10.08
N VAL A 165 26.41 -2.96 -10.87
CA VAL A 165 26.60 -1.84 -11.79
C VAL A 165 25.37 -0.94 -11.73
N PHE A 166 25.61 0.37 -11.72
CA PHE A 166 24.59 1.37 -11.99
C PHE A 166 24.76 1.90 -13.41
N GLU A 167 23.65 1.93 -14.16
CA GLU A 167 23.57 2.47 -15.52
C GLU A 167 22.47 3.54 -15.56
N GLY A 168 22.80 4.75 -16.00
CA GLY A 168 21.83 5.85 -16.02
C GLY A 168 22.41 7.22 -16.33
N THR A 169 21.75 8.24 -15.78
CA THR A 169 22.11 9.65 -15.92
C THR A 169 22.55 10.25 -14.59
N LEU A 170 23.47 11.20 -14.65
CA LEU A 170 23.82 12.14 -13.58
C LEU A 170 23.37 13.53 -14.02
N ASP A 171 22.49 14.17 -13.25
CA ASP A 171 21.90 15.47 -13.58
C ASP A 171 21.36 15.54 -15.02
N ASN A 172 20.63 14.49 -15.41
CA ASN A 172 20.05 14.28 -16.76
C ASN A 172 21.06 14.10 -17.90
N LYS A 173 22.35 13.97 -17.61
CA LYS A 173 23.39 13.67 -18.60
C LYS A 173 23.81 12.19 -18.47
N PRO A 174 23.98 11.47 -19.59
CA PRO A 174 24.41 10.07 -19.53
C PRO A 174 25.80 9.99 -18.88
N ILE A 175 25.97 9.02 -17.97
CA ILE A 175 27.27 8.71 -17.37
C ILE A 175 27.72 7.31 -17.72
N SER A 176 29.03 7.10 -17.66
CA SER A 176 29.61 5.75 -17.71
C SER A 176 29.06 4.90 -16.56
N ALA A 177 28.90 3.61 -16.83
CA ALA A 177 28.47 2.63 -15.84
C ALA A 177 29.35 2.72 -14.58
N LEU A 178 28.71 2.89 -13.41
CA LEU A 178 29.40 2.93 -12.13
C LEU A 178 29.47 1.51 -11.57
N ASN A 179 30.67 1.05 -11.23
CA ASN A 179 30.85 -0.24 -10.56
C ASN A 179 30.57 -0.07 -9.07
N LEU A 180 29.76 -0.98 -8.53
CA LEU A 180 29.33 -0.97 -7.14
C LEU A 180 29.84 -2.21 -6.43
N SER A 181 30.21 -2.07 -5.16
CA SER A 181 30.49 -3.21 -4.31
C SER A 181 30.17 -2.92 -2.85
N ASP A 182 30.46 -3.89 -1.98
CA ASP A 182 30.37 -3.71 -0.53
C ASP A 182 31.19 -2.49 -0.04
N PRO A 183 30.73 -1.79 1.02
CA PRO A 183 29.49 -2.04 1.77
C PRO A 183 28.22 -1.70 0.97
N VAL A 184 27.22 -2.58 1.07
CA VAL A 184 25.89 -2.39 0.48
C VAL A 184 24.82 -2.41 1.58
N GLY A 185 24.13 -1.28 1.75
CA GLY A 185 22.98 -1.14 2.63
C GLY A 185 21.69 -1.25 1.84
N ILE A 186 20.89 -2.30 2.07
CA ILE A 186 19.58 -2.45 1.43
C ILE A 186 18.49 -2.41 2.49
N GLY A 187 17.51 -1.56 2.27
CA GLY A 187 16.34 -1.51 3.14
C GLY A 187 15.50 -2.78 3.12
N LEU A 188 14.68 -2.94 4.17
CA LEU A 188 13.76 -4.07 4.29
C LEU A 188 12.90 -4.23 3.02
N PRO A 189 12.71 -5.47 2.53
CA PRO A 189 11.84 -5.74 1.39
C PRO A 189 10.40 -5.34 1.64
N LEU A 190 9.96 -5.43 2.90
CA LEU A 190 8.63 -5.08 3.38
C LEU A 190 8.69 -3.76 4.16
N GLY A 191 7.76 -2.85 3.92
CA GLY A 191 7.62 -1.60 4.69
C GLY A 191 6.54 -0.70 4.11
N GLY A 192 6.06 0.28 4.88
CA GLY A 192 4.96 1.16 4.46
C GLY A 192 5.30 2.11 3.30
N ASN A 193 6.57 2.43 3.12
CA ASN A 193 7.01 3.24 1.99
C ASN A 193 7.00 2.45 0.67
N GLN A 194 6.55 3.09 -0.42
CA GLN A 194 6.58 2.51 -1.77
C GLN A 194 8.00 2.29 -2.30
N ARG A 195 9.00 2.93 -1.68
CA ARG A 195 10.42 2.81 -2.03
C ARG A 195 11.21 2.48 -0.77
N ARG A 196 12.29 1.72 -0.93
CA ARG A 196 13.25 1.40 0.13
C ARG A 196 14.58 2.06 -0.16
N VAL A 197 15.29 2.41 0.90
CA VAL A 197 16.63 2.99 0.82
C VAL A 197 17.60 1.95 0.28
N LEU A 198 18.55 2.41 -0.52
CA LEU A 198 19.67 1.65 -1.02
C LEU A 198 20.92 2.52 -0.99
N GLU A 199 21.96 2.02 -0.35
CA GLU A 199 23.29 2.62 -0.32
C GLU A 199 24.32 1.60 -0.83
N CYS A 200 25.24 2.05 -1.68
CA CYS A 200 26.32 1.20 -2.18
C CYS A 200 27.61 2.02 -2.33
N ALA A 201 28.75 1.41 -2.03
CA ALA A 201 30.04 2.01 -2.37
C ALA A 201 30.29 1.95 -3.88
N VAL A 202 30.91 3.01 -4.40
CA VAL A 202 31.36 3.15 -5.78
C VAL A 202 32.84 2.81 -5.82
N VAL A 203 33.20 1.87 -6.68
CA VAL A 203 34.56 1.33 -6.71
C VAL A 203 35.17 1.48 -8.09
N ARG A 204 36.41 1.96 -8.12
CA ARG A 204 37.21 2.07 -9.35
C ARG A 204 38.43 1.17 -9.24
N GLU A 205 38.90 0.70 -10.38
CA GLU A 205 40.14 -0.05 -10.46
C GLU A 205 41.28 0.92 -10.80
N VAL A 206 42.10 1.25 -9.80
CA VAL A 206 43.25 2.15 -9.95
C VAL A 206 44.51 1.33 -9.70
N ASN A 207 45.41 1.27 -10.70
CA ASN A 207 46.66 0.50 -10.62
C ASN A 207 46.48 -0.99 -10.25
N GLY A 208 45.40 -1.62 -10.73
CA GLY A 208 45.09 -3.03 -10.46
C GLY A 208 44.57 -3.31 -9.03
N ARG A 209 44.24 -2.25 -8.26
CA ARG A 209 43.56 -2.36 -6.97
C ARG A 209 42.19 -1.71 -7.06
N ARG A 210 41.20 -2.38 -6.47
CA ARG A 210 39.86 -1.81 -6.26
C ARG A 210 39.93 -0.82 -5.12
N THR A 211 39.64 0.44 -5.40
CA THR A 211 39.59 1.52 -4.40
C THR A 211 38.17 2.04 -4.32
N ASP A 212 37.67 2.13 -3.08
CA ASP A 212 36.45 2.86 -2.78
C ASP A 212 36.68 4.35 -3.04
N THR A 213 35.93 4.91 -3.98
CA THR A 213 36.05 6.32 -4.39
C THR A 213 34.89 7.18 -3.90
N GLY A 214 33.81 6.56 -3.40
CA GLY A 214 32.59 7.24 -3.03
C GLY A 214 31.41 6.31 -2.77
N HIS A 215 30.22 6.89 -2.66
CA HIS A 215 28.99 6.13 -2.44
C HIS A 215 27.83 6.70 -3.26
N ILE A 216 26.87 5.83 -3.54
CA ILE A 216 25.55 6.21 -4.00
C ILE A 216 24.56 6.00 -2.87
N GLU A 217 23.69 6.98 -2.65
CA GLU A 217 22.59 6.88 -1.70
C GLU A 217 21.29 7.19 -2.43
N GLY A 218 20.28 6.34 -2.28
CA GLY A 218 19.03 6.56 -2.96
C GLY A 218 17.98 5.55 -2.60
N THR A 219 17.06 5.33 -3.53
CA THR A 219 15.90 4.48 -3.32
C THR A 219 15.58 3.63 -4.52
N ILE A 220 15.06 2.43 -4.24
CA ILE A 220 14.52 1.48 -5.21
C ILE A 220 13.05 1.19 -4.88
N PRO A 221 12.18 0.94 -5.87
CA PRO A 221 10.77 0.67 -5.62
C PRO A 221 10.58 -0.66 -4.90
N ARG A 222 9.57 -0.72 -4.03
CA ARG A 222 9.02 -1.96 -3.50
C ARG A 222 7.87 -2.44 -4.40
N PRO A 223 7.75 -3.76 -4.65
CA PRO A 223 6.55 -4.32 -5.27
C PRO A 223 5.28 -3.92 -4.51
N PHE A 224 4.14 -3.77 -5.20
CA PHE A 224 2.86 -3.37 -4.60
C PHE A 224 2.51 -4.14 -3.33
N LEU A 225 2.59 -5.47 -3.38
CA LEU A 225 2.29 -6.35 -2.25
C LEU A 225 3.27 -6.23 -1.08
N ASN A 226 4.39 -5.54 -1.24
CA ASN A 226 5.38 -5.38 -0.18
C ASN A 226 5.27 -4.03 0.56
N TRP A 227 4.36 -3.16 0.12
CA TRP A 227 4.08 -1.90 0.81
C TRP A 227 2.59 -1.63 1.08
N PHE A 228 1.69 -2.15 0.24
CA PHE A 228 0.26 -1.91 0.40
C PHE A 228 -0.26 -2.49 1.72
N GLU A 229 -0.87 -1.63 2.55
CA GLU A 229 -1.38 -1.93 3.90
C GLU A 229 -0.37 -2.58 4.85
N MET A 230 0.92 -2.34 4.62
CA MET A 230 2.00 -2.84 5.46
C MET A 230 2.05 -2.06 6.78
N PRO A 231 2.35 -2.71 7.93
CA PRO A 231 2.65 -1.99 9.16
C PRO A 231 3.76 -0.96 8.97
N LEU A 232 3.62 0.17 9.63
CA LEU A 232 4.57 1.27 9.57
C LEU A 232 5.61 1.15 10.68
N SER A 233 6.86 1.43 10.35
CA SER A 233 7.90 1.68 11.35
C SER A 233 7.70 3.04 12.06
N ASN A 234 8.40 3.26 13.18
CA ASN A 234 8.33 4.55 13.90
C ASN A 234 8.79 5.69 13.00
N GLN A 235 9.91 5.50 12.30
CA GLN A 235 10.42 6.48 11.35
C GLN A 235 9.42 6.79 10.24
N GLU A 236 8.76 5.77 9.66
CA GLU A 236 7.72 5.99 8.66
C GLU A 236 6.49 6.73 9.20
N LEU A 237 6.12 6.48 10.46
CA LEU A 237 5.06 7.21 11.16
C LEU A 237 5.44 8.67 11.43
N ASP A 238 6.66 8.92 11.86
CA ASP A 238 7.16 10.26 12.10
C ASP A 238 7.28 11.05 10.80
N ASP A 239 7.76 10.40 9.73
CA ASP A 239 7.86 10.97 8.39
C ASP A 239 6.48 11.35 7.83
N ILE A 240 5.47 10.48 8.00
CA ILE A 240 4.13 10.80 7.50
C ILE A 240 3.46 11.89 8.33
N ASN A 241 3.64 11.88 9.66
CA ASN A 241 3.14 12.93 10.54
C ASN A 241 3.81 14.27 10.24
N LYS A 242 5.11 14.26 9.93
CA LYS A 242 5.85 15.46 9.50
C LYS A 242 5.40 15.97 8.14
N LYS A 243 5.15 15.07 7.18
CA LYS A 243 4.77 15.42 5.80
C LYS A 243 3.33 15.90 5.69
N LEU A 244 2.40 15.24 6.37
CA LEU A 244 0.95 15.46 6.23
C LEU A 244 0.33 16.20 7.42
N GLY A 245 0.92 16.07 8.62
CA GLY A 245 0.38 16.62 9.85
C GLY A 245 -1.08 16.23 10.06
N LYS A 246 -1.93 17.23 10.35
CA LYS A 246 -3.38 17.04 10.55
C LYS A 246 -4.10 16.38 9.38
N ARG A 247 -3.58 16.46 8.15
CA ARG A 247 -4.20 15.81 6.99
C ARG A 247 -4.22 14.28 7.15
N TYR A 248 -3.19 13.73 7.79
CA TYR A 248 -3.13 12.29 8.05
C TYR A 248 -4.24 11.84 9.02
N GLU A 249 -4.50 12.62 10.07
CA GLU A 249 -5.60 12.33 11.01
C GLU A 249 -6.96 12.33 10.29
N PHE A 250 -7.22 13.32 9.42
CA PHE A 250 -8.44 13.33 8.60
C PHE A 250 -8.52 12.12 7.67
N ALA A 251 -7.40 11.74 7.04
CA ALA A 251 -7.33 10.57 6.17
C ALA A 251 -7.72 9.28 6.91
N VAL A 252 -7.21 9.10 8.13
CA VAL A 252 -7.57 7.98 9.02
C VAL A 252 -9.06 8.04 9.37
N VAL A 253 -9.59 9.21 9.75
CA VAL A 253 -11.02 9.39 10.08
C VAL A 253 -11.93 9.00 8.90
N PHE A 254 -11.57 9.34 7.67
CA PHE A 254 -12.34 8.94 6.48
C PHE A 254 -12.42 7.41 6.36
N THR A 255 -11.31 6.71 6.57
CA THR A 255 -11.30 5.24 6.53
C THR A 255 -12.08 4.61 7.68
N TRP A 256 -12.10 5.24 8.87
CA TRP A 256 -12.95 4.81 9.98
C TRP A 256 -14.44 4.98 9.66
N ILE A 257 -14.83 6.15 9.14
CA ILE A 257 -16.21 6.43 8.74
C ILE A 257 -16.66 5.41 7.69
N ALA A 258 -15.84 5.15 6.67
CA ALA A 258 -16.18 4.18 5.63
C ALA A 258 -16.48 2.78 6.21
N GLY A 259 -15.63 2.29 7.12
CA GLY A 259 -15.81 0.97 7.72
C GLY A 259 -16.99 0.90 8.68
N LEU A 260 -17.20 1.93 9.51
CA LEU A 260 -18.37 2.02 10.40
C LEU A 260 -19.69 2.12 9.60
N LEU A 261 -19.69 2.88 8.50
CA LEU A 261 -20.85 2.93 7.59
C LEU A 261 -21.14 1.56 6.97
N ASN A 262 -20.10 0.81 6.58
CA ASN A 262 -20.32 -0.52 6.03
C ASN A 262 -20.90 -1.50 7.07
N LEU A 263 -20.58 -1.36 8.36
CA LEU A 263 -21.22 -2.15 9.41
C LEU A 263 -22.75 -1.93 9.45
N LEU A 264 -23.20 -0.68 9.29
CA LEU A 264 -24.62 -0.36 9.21
C LEU A 264 -25.26 -0.93 7.93
N VAL A 265 -24.54 -0.92 6.82
CA VAL A 265 -24.98 -1.52 5.56
C VAL A 265 -25.12 -3.04 5.68
N ILE A 266 -24.17 -3.72 6.34
CA ILE A 266 -24.25 -5.16 6.62
C ILE A 266 -25.50 -5.47 7.45
N TRP A 267 -25.80 -4.63 8.45
CA TRP A 267 -27.02 -4.77 9.25
C TRP A 267 -28.30 -4.60 8.40
N ASP A 268 -28.38 -3.57 7.53
CA ASP A 268 -29.50 -3.39 6.58
C ASP A 268 -29.61 -4.52 5.54
N ALA A 269 -28.50 -5.20 5.23
CA ALA A 269 -28.49 -6.41 4.41
C ALA A 269 -29.06 -7.62 5.14
N PHE A 270 -28.75 -7.77 6.43
CA PHE A 270 -29.16 -8.89 7.26
C PHE A 270 -30.63 -8.85 7.67
N GLU A 271 -31.10 -7.75 8.26
CA GLU A 271 -32.50 -7.66 8.74
C GLU A 271 -33.52 -7.48 7.61
N GLY A 272 -33.06 -7.04 6.44
CA GLY A 272 -33.95 -6.60 5.36
C GLY A 272 -34.50 -5.19 5.62
N PRO A 273 -35.31 -4.64 4.71
CA PRO A 273 -35.78 -3.27 4.83
C PRO A 273 -36.76 -3.12 6.02
N ALA A 274 -36.49 -2.15 6.91
CA ALA A 274 -37.40 -1.78 8.00
C ALA A 274 -38.76 -1.24 7.52
N TYR A 275 -38.87 -0.85 6.24
CA TYR A 275 -40.09 -0.42 5.59
C TYR A 275 -40.28 -1.19 4.27
N GLY A 276 -41.39 -1.92 4.15
CA GLY A 276 -41.82 -2.49 2.86
C GLY A 276 -42.01 -1.36 1.84
N ARG A 277 -41.37 -1.46 0.68
CA ARG A 277 -41.44 -0.44 -0.36
C ARG A 277 -42.80 -0.52 -1.07
N GLY A 278 -43.58 0.56 -0.96
CA GLY A 278 -44.80 0.81 -1.72
C GLY A 278 -44.87 2.22 -2.35
N ASP A 279 -43.83 3.05 -2.19
CA ASP A 279 -43.90 4.48 -2.52
C ASP A 279 -42.89 4.91 -3.62
N GLU A 280 -42.58 4.03 -4.57
CA GLU A 280 -42.05 4.49 -5.85
C GLU A 280 -43.25 4.63 -6.80
N GLU A 281 -43.68 5.88 -7.04
CA GLU A 281 -44.64 6.15 -8.12
C GLU A 281 -44.01 5.65 -9.43
N GLU A 282 -44.62 4.63 -10.03
CA GLU A 282 -44.32 4.26 -11.41
C GLU A 282 -44.49 5.48 -12.31
N PRO A 283 -43.54 5.79 -13.22
CA PRO A 283 -43.76 6.84 -14.20
C PRO A 283 -44.98 6.43 -15.05
N ALA A 284 -46.08 7.17 -14.88
CA ALA A 284 -47.35 6.92 -15.56
C ALA A 284 -47.11 6.70 -17.06
N SER A 285 -47.40 5.49 -17.53
CA SER A 285 -47.35 5.14 -18.96
C SER A 285 -48.34 6.03 -19.71
N LYS A 286 -47.84 6.96 -20.52
CA LYS A 286 -48.59 7.91 -21.36
C LYS A 286 -49.26 7.27 -22.60
N ASP A 287 -49.68 6.01 -22.52
CA ASP A 287 -50.24 5.31 -23.68
C ASP A 287 -51.57 4.67 -23.31
N LYS A 288 -52.66 5.45 -23.29
CA LYS A 288 -54.05 4.96 -23.49
C LYS A 288 -55.16 6.01 -23.61
N GLU A 289 -54.89 7.21 -24.12
CA GLU A 289 -55.94 8.25 -24.23
C GLU A 289 -55.97 9.01 -25.58
N GLN A 290 -55.64 8.34 -26.69
CA GLN A 290 -55.84 8.89 -28.05
C GLN A 290 -56.64 7.98 -29.00
N ALA A 291 -57.22 6.88 -28.52
CA ALA A 291 -57.96 5.96 -29.39
C ALA A 291 -59.50 6.12 -29.35
N ASN A 292 -60.07 7.05 -28.56
CA ASN A 292 -61.53 7.11 -28.38
C ASN A 292 -62.20 8.47 -28.64
N SER A 293 -61.57 9.38 -29.39
CA SER A 293 -62.17 10.68 -29.77
C SER A 293 -62.42 10.85 -31.28
N LYS A 294 -62.61 9.76 -32.02
CA LYS A 294 -63.12 9.79 -33.39
C LYS A 294 -64.12 8.66 -33.60
N SER A 295 -65.37 8.92 -33.22
CA SER A 295 -66.55 8.39 -33.92
C SER A 295 -67.75 9.29 -33.68
#